data_AF-A0A0F9JPU7-F1
#
_entry.id   AF-A0A0F9JPU7-F1
#
_cell.length_a   1.000
_cell.length_b   1.000
_cell.length_c   1.000
_cell.angle_alpha   90.00
_cell.angle_beta   90.00
_cell.angle_gamma   90.00
#
_symmetry.space_group_name_H-M   'P 1'
#
loop_
_entity.id
_entity.type
_entity.pdbx_description
1 polymer ?
#
loop_
_entity_poly.entity_id
_entity_poly.type
_entity_poly.pdbx_seq_one_letter_code
_entity_poly.pdbx_strand_id
1 'polypeptide(L)'
;MAITLTGATQGGGGWATFTPQVEAVTSNPTLATTHKKKASFKVVGKSLHIIWSYSHIFATGATAGSGDYLFPLPAGFTIDTSKLDVASIENTFAYGTPVGHGMIMQDAAWSHITVLVHDSTRLKLNVITNLGQVFKIVSNGLFAFVINNQKILFTVEVPIL
;
A
#
# COMPACT_ATOMS: atom_id res chain seq x y z
N MET A 1 10.61 -25.18 21.83
CA MET A 1 10.58 -24.07 22.79
C MET A 1 10.24 -22.82 22.00
N ALA A 2 8.99 -22.35 22.07
CA ALA A 2 8.51 -21.22 21.27
C ALA A 2 8.90 -19.91 21.96
N ILE A 3 9.54 -19.00 21.22
CA ILE A 3 9.75 -17.62 21.67
C ILE A 3 8.54 -16.81 21.19
N THR A 4 7.74 -16.37 22.16
CA THR A 4 6.74 -15.32 22.00
C THR A 4 7.49 -13.98 22.03
N LEU A 5 7.50 -13.24 20.93
CA LEU A 5 8.00 -11.86 20.90
C LEU A 5 6.92 -10.93 21.46
N THR A 6 6.98 -10.67 22.77
CA THR A 6 6.22 -9.60 23.44
C THR A 6 6.87 -8.26 23.18
N GLY A 7 6.10 -7.34 22.56
CA GLY A 7 6.33 -5.89 22.60
C GLY A 7 7.51 -5.38 21.77
N ALA A 8 7.23 -4.73 20.64
CA ALA A 8 8.19 -3.83 20.02
C ALA A 8 8.50 -2.69 21.00
N THR A 9 9.66 -2.73 21.65
CA THR A 9 10.12 -1.66 22.53
C THR A 9 10.49 -0.44 21.68
N GLN A 10 9.66 0.60 21.76
CA GLN A 10 9.93 1.89 21.13
C GLN A 10 10.93 2.70 21.94
N GLY A 11 12.03 3.07 21.28
CA GLY A 11 12.98 4.09 21.74
C GLY A 11 13.91 4.45 20.59
N GLY A 12 13.48 5.36 19.70
CA GLY A 12 14.31 5.87 18.59
C GLY A 12 14.80 4.80 17.60
N GLY A 13 14.03 3.73 17.41
CA GLY A 13 14.45 2.50 16.75
C GLY A 13 14.63 2.65 15.25
N GLY A 14 15.72 2.07 14.73
CA GLY A 14 16.01 1.98 13.31
C GLY A 14 14.90 1.27 12.51
N TRP A 15 15.09 1.20 11.19
CA TRP A 15 14.13 0.56 10.30
C TRP A 15 13.91 -0.92 10.65
N ALA A 16 12.66 -1.29 10.90
CA ALA A 16 12.20 -2.67 11.04
C ALA A 16 11.57 -3.15 9.72
N THR A 17 11.56 -4.46 9.47
CA THR A 17 10.93 -5.06 8.29
C THR A 17 9.61 -5.74 8.65
N PHE A 18 8.69 -5.82 7.68
CA PHE A 18 7.43 -6.57 7.80
C PHE A 18 7.00 -7.11 6.44
N THR A 19 6.06 -8.05 6.44
CA THR A 19 5.57 -8.70 5.21
C THR A 19 4.08 -8.42 5.03
N PRO A 20 3.71 -7.27 4.41
CA PRO A 20 2.31 -6.96 4.15
C PRO A 20 1.73 -7.95 3.14
N GLN A 21 0.50 -8.39 3.39
CA GLN A 21 -0.36 -9.00 2.38
C GLN A 21 -1.18 -7.89 1.74
N VAL A 22 -1.09 -7.73 0.42
CA VAL A 22 -1.91 -6.72 -0.26
C VAL A 22 -3.34 -7.23 -0.29
N GLU A 23 -4.26 -6.45 0.25
CA GLU A 23 -5.67 -6.77 0.35
C GLU A 23 -6.45 -6.03 -0.74
N ALA A 24 -7.74 -6.32 -0.85
CA ALA A 24 -8.68 -5.47 -1.54
C ALA A 24 -10.04 -5.46 -0.84
N VAL A 25 -10.88 -4.46 -1.17
CA VAL A 25 -12.22 -4.31 -0.58
C VAL A 25 -13.11 -5.52 -0.84
N THR A 26 -13.00 -6.16 -2.01
CA THR A 26 -13.90 -7.27 -2.40
C THR A 26 -13.17 -8.60 -2.50
N SER A 27 -12.14 -8.70 -3.36
CA SER A 27 -11.33 -9.92 -3.46
C SER A 27 -9.86 -9.59 -3.52
N ASN A 28 -9.07 -10.17 -2.61
CA ASN A 28 -7.64 -9.90 -2.54
C ASN A 28 -6.92 -10.36 -3.82
N PRO A 29 -5.96 -9.59 -4.34
CA PRO A 29 -5.09 -10.06 -5.41
C PRO A 29 -4.09 -11.10 -4.90
N THR A 30 -3.55 -11.92 -5.80
CA THR A 30 -2.31 -12.68 -5.54
C THR A 30 -1.14 -12.05 -6.28
N LEU A 31 0.03 -12.08 -5.65
CA LEU A 31 1.28 -11.63 -6.26
C LEU A 31 1.83 -12.72 -7.20
N ALA A 32 2.70 -12.34 -8.13
CA ALA A 32 3.38 -13.28 -9.01
C ALA A 32 4.22 -14.28 -8.20
N THR A 33 4.36 -15.53 -8.66
CA THR A 33 5.17 -16.56 -7.96
C THR A 33 6.61 -16.11 -7.76
N THR A 34 7.23 -15.55 -8.80
CA THR A 34 8.61 -15.04 -8.76
C THR A 34 8.60 -13.53 -8.71
N HIS A 35 8.72 -12.96 -7.51
CA HIS A 35 8.72 -11.52 -7.28
C HIS A 35 9.76 -11.12 -6.22
N LYS A 36 10.07 -9.82 -6.17
CA LYS A 36 10.78 -9.18 -5.06
C LYS A 36 9.81 -8.26 -4.34
N LYS A 37 9.71 -8.40 -3.01
CA LYS A 37 8.91 -7.52 -2.15
C LYS A 37 9.70 -7.17 -0.91
N LYS A 38 9.72 -5.88 -0.54
CA LYS A 38 10.32 -5.40 0.71
C LYS A 38 9.46 -4.30 1.29
N ALA A 39 9.10 -4.46 2.56
CA ALA A 39 8.46 -3.43 3.36
C ALA A 39 9.33 -3.12 4.57
N SER A 40 9.48 -1.84 4.87
CA SER A 40 10.21 -1.38 6.05
C SER A 40 9.46 -0.25 6.71
N PHE A 41 9.50 -0.20 8.03
CA PHE A 41 8.87 0.86 8.80
C PHE A 41 9.77 1.36 9.91
N LYS A 42 9.54 2.57 10.37
CA LYS A 42 10.12 3.11 11.60
C LYS A 42 9.11 4.02 12.27
N VAL A 43 9.20 4.13 13.59
CA VAL A 43 8.40 5.08 14.35
C VAL A 43 9.27 6.27 14.74
N VAL A 44 8.76 7.47 14.49
CA VAL A 44 9.41 8.73 14.85
C VAL A 44 8.39 9.57 15.61
N GLY A 45 8.53 9.63 16.94
CA GLY A 45 7.53 10.28 17.79
C GLY A 45 6.16 9.59 17.68
N LYS A 46 5.15 10.32 17.21
CA LYS A 46 3.79 9.82 16.95
C LYS A 46 3.50 9.59 15.46
N SER A 47 4.55 9.47 14.65
CA SER A 47 4.43 9.18 13.22
C SER A 47 5.01 7.80 12.90
N LEU A 48 4.30 7.03 12.08
CA LEU A 48 4.78 5.81 11.46
C LEU A 48 5.20 6.11 10.02
N HIS A 49 6.47 5.87 9.72
CA HIS A 49 6.99 5.96 8.36
C HIS A 49 7.07 4.57 7.75
N ILE A 50 6.61 4.41 6.52
CA ILE A 50 6.65 3.15 5.78
C ILE A 50 7.31 3.37 4.42
N ILE A 51 8.14 2.42 4.00
CA ILE A 51 8.64 2.30 2.64
C ILE A 51 8.25 0.91 2.14
N TRP A 52 7.63 0.85 0.96
CA TRP A 52 7.30 -0.41 0.33
C TRP A 52 7.74 -0.45 -1.12
N SER A 53 8.30 -1.59 -1.51
CA SER A 53 8.67 -1.90 -2.88
C SER A 53 8.21 -3.29 -3.28
N TYR A 54 7.74 -3.40 -4.52
CA TYR A 54 7.36 -4.65 -5.15
C TYR A 54 7.82 -4.64 -6.61
N SER A 55 8.29 -5.78 -7.12
CA SER A 55 8.57 -5.95 -8.53
C SER A 55 8.55 -7.39 -8.99
N HIS A 56 8.12 -7.65 -10.23
CA HIS A 56 8.27 -8.93 -10.91
C HIS A 56 8.51 -8.74 -12.40
N ILE A 57 9.05 -9.76 -13.06
CA ILE A 57 9.22 -9.79 -14.52
C ILE A 57 8.02 -10.50 -15.17
N PHE A 58 7.67 -11.68 -14.67
CA PHE A 58 6.55 -12.48 -15.16
C PHE A 58 5.41 -12.51 -14.15
N ALA A 59 4.18 -12.31 -14.60
CA ALA A 59 2.97 -12.32 -13.77
C ALA A 59 2.44 -13.73 -13.44
N THR A 60 3.20 -14.78 -13.74
CA THR A 60 2.82 -16.18 -13.48
C THR A 60 2.38 -16.37 -12.02
N GLY A 61 1.20 -16.95 -11.80
CA GLY A 61 0.62 -17.20 -10.47
C GLY A 61 -0.08 -16.00 -9.82
N ALA A 62 0.03 -14.80 -10.41
CA ALA A 62 -0.74 -13.64 -10.00
C ALA A 62 -2.20 -13.77 -10.45
N THR A 63 -3.11 -13.31 -9.61
CA THR A 63 -4.55 -13.20 -9.90
C THR A 63 -4.99 -11.79 -9.56
N ALA A 64 -5.87 -11.24 -10.40
CA ALA A 64 -6.39 -9.91 -10.16
C ALA A 64 -7.35 -9.96 -8.97
N GLY A 65 -7.22 -8.97 -8.08
CA GLY A 65 -8.22 -8.71 -7.06
C GLY A 65 -9.41 -7.94 -7.64
N SER A 66 -10.32 -7.55 -6.75
CA SER A 66 -11.45 -6.68 -7.09
C SER A 66 -11.73 -5.67 -5.97
N GLY A 67 -12.18 -4.48 -6.37
CA GLY A 67 -12.25 -3.32 -5.50
C GLY A 67 -10.88 -2.71 -5.22
N ASP A 68 -10.84 -1.73 -4.34
CA ASP A 68 -9.63 -0.95 -4.06
C ASP A 68 -8.55 -1.82 -3.44
N TYR A 69 -7.32 -1.80 -3.96
CA TYR A 69 -6.21 -2.46 -3.28
C TYR A 69 -5.79 -1.68 -2.05
N LEU A 70 -5.67 -2.43 -0.96
CA LEU A 70 -5.39 -1.93 0.37
C LEU A 70 -4.04 -2.46 0.84
N PHE A 71 -3.28 -1.57 1.46
CA PHE A 71 -2.01 -1.87 2.08
C PHE A 71 -2.15 -1.83 3.60
N PRO A 72 -1.95 -2.95 4.30
CA PRO A 72 -2.08 -3.00 5.75
C PRO A 72 -0.87 -2.37 6.45
N LEU A 73 -1.11 -1.76 7.60
CA LEU A 73 -0.06 -1.33 8.52
C LEU A 73 0.68 -2.54 9.13
N PRO A 74 1.93 -2.36 9.60
CA PRO A 74 2.55 -3.36 10.46
C PRO A 74 1.70 -3.62 11.71
N ALA A 75 1.70 -4.87 12.19
CA ALA A 75 0.90 -5.27 13.35
C ALA A 75 1.24 -4.41 14.58
N GLY A 76 0.20 -4.01 15.33
CA GLY A 76 0.34 -3.22 16.55
C GLY A 76 0.31 -1.70 16.35
N PHE A 77 0.12 -1.21 15.11
CA PHE A 77 -0.08 0.22 14.84
C PHE A 77 -1.51 0.53 14.42
N THR A 78 -1.98 1.71 14.77
CA THR A 78 -3.30 2.23 14.40
C THR A 78 -3.15 3.69 14.00
N ILE A 79 -3.68 4.05 12.82
CA ILE A 79 -3.71 5.42 12.32
C ILE A 79 -4.63 6.25 13.21
N ASP A 80 -4.14 7.41 13.63
CA ASP A 80 -4.96 8.41 14.31
C ASP A 80 -5.88 9.12 13.30
N THR A 81 -7.01 8.48 13.01
CA THR A 81 -8.03 8.98 12.08
C THR A 81 -8.80 10.20 12.62
N SER A 82 -8.60 10.59 13.89
CA SER A 82 -9.15 11.87 14.39
C SER A 82 -8.46 13.10 13.78
N LYS A 83 -7.29 12.89 13.15
CA LYS A 83 -6.48 13.93 12.51
C LYS A 83 -6.52 13.90 10.98
N LEU A 84 -7.15 12.88 10.38
CA LEU A 84 -7.10 12.61 8.95
C LEU A 84 -8.47 12.22 8.42
N ASP A 85 -8.80 12.71 7.23
CA ASP A 85 -9.98 12.28 6.50
C ASP A 85 -9.73 10.90 5.89
N VAL A 86 -10.71 10.01 6.07
CA VAL A 86 -10.70 8.66 5.55
C VAL A 86 -11.30 8.65 4.14
N ALA A 87 -10.62 8.03 3.17
CA ALA A 87 -11.10 7.96 1.79
C ALA A 87 -12.41 7.15 1.71
N SER A 88 -13.50 7.81 1.31
CA SER A 88 -14.79 7.16 1.10
C SER A 88 -14.71 6.09 0.01
N ILE A 89 -15.45 5.00 0.21
CA ILE A 89 -15.58 3.85 -0.71
C ILE A 89 -16.37 4.18 -1.99
N GLU A 90 -17.14 5.29 -2.00
CA GLU A 90 -18.22 5.51 -2.97
C GLU A 90 -17.93 6.53 -4.09
N ASN A 91 -16.75 7.15 -4.17
CA ASN A 91 -16.49 8.12 -5.23
C ASN A 91 -15.06 8.07 -5.79
N THR A 92 -14.96 8.10 -7.11
CA THR A 92 -13.77 8.35 -7.93
C THR A 92 -12.99 9.62 -7.53
N PHE A 93 -13.61 10.55 -6.81
CA PHE A 93 -12.93 11.67 -6.15
C PHE A 93 -12.69 11.29 -4.68
N ALA A 94 -11.56 10.62 -4.42
CA ALA A 94 -11.21 10.15 -3.09
C ALA A 94 -10.83 11.33 -2.17
N TYR A 95 -11.78 11.80 -1.35
CA TYR A 95 -11.59 12.87 -0.35
C TYR A 95 -10.71 12.47 0.86
N GLY A 96 -9.95 11.39 0.79
CA GLY A 96 -9.07 10.99 1.90
C GLY A 96 -7.83 11.86 1.98
N THR A 97 -7.24 12.00 3.17
CA THR A 97 -5.99 12.75 3.33
C THR A 97 -4.83 12.00 2.65
N PRO A 98 -4.08 12.64 1.73
CA PRO A 98 -2.83 12.08 1.21
C PRO A 98 -1.78 11.96 2.29
N VAL A 99 -1.25 10.76 2.47
CA VAL A 99 -0.26 10.41 3.50
C VAL A 99 1.01 9.81 2.90
N GLY A 100 1.07 9.69 1.57
CA GLY A 100 2.22 9.13 0.90
C GLY A 100 2.17 9.28 -0.61
N HIS A 101 3.31 9.03 -1.22
CA HIS A 101 3.52 9.15 -2.65
C HIS A 101 4.39 8.01 -3.16
N GLY A 102 4.24 7.71 -4.44
CA GLY A 102 5.00 6.64 -5.08
C GLY A 102 4.88 6.64 -6.59
N MET A 103 5.38 5.57 -7.17
CA MET A 103 5.31 5.32 -8.61
C MET A 103 4.95 3.86 -8.87
N ILE A 104 4.22 3.66 -9.96
CA ILE A 104 3.97 2.36 -10.56
C ILE A 104 4.50 2.36 -12.00
N MET A 105 5.14 1.27 -12.38
CA MET A 105 5.58 0.98 -13.74
C MET A 105 5.10 -0.41 -14.11
N GLN A 106 4.62 -0.58 -15.35
CA GLN A 106 4.18 -1.85 -15.92
C GLN A 106 4.46 -1.84 -17.41
N ASP A 107 5.29 -2.76 -17.89
CA ASP A 107 5.77 -2.77 -19.27
C ASP A 107 6.26 -1.36 -19.71
N ALA A 108 5.59 -0.73 -20.68
CA ALA A 108 5.90 0.61 -21.17
C ALA A 108 5.08 1.75 -20.49
N ALA A 109 4.16 1.41 -19.58
CA ALA A 109 3.31 2.36 -18.87
C ALA A 109 3.88 2.73 -17.50
N TRP A 110 3.69 3.98 -17.08
CA TRP A 110 4.05 4.47 -15.76
C TRP A 110 3.02 5.46 -15.23
N SER A 111 2.92 5.55 -13.91
CA SER A 111 2.08 6.56 -13.25
C SER A 111 2.55 6.85 -11.82
N HIS A 112 2.05 7.95 -11.26
CA HIS A 112 2.21 8.33 -9.87
C HIS A 112 1.14 7.68 -9.00
N ILE A 113 1.57 7.27 -7.80
CA ILE A 113 0.70 6.77 -6.74
C ILE A 113 0.54 7.88 -5.71
N THR A 114 -0.69 8.15 -5.34
CA THR A 114 -1.03 8.86 -4.10
C THR A 114 -1.56 7.83 -3.11
N VAL A 115 -0.95 7.77 -1.93
CA VAL A 115 -1.40 6.88 -0.85
C VAL A 115 -2.33 7.67 0.06
N LEU A 116 -3.53 7.13 0.27
CA LEU A 116 -4.59 7.74 1.09
C LEU A 116 -4.88 6.85 2.30
N VAL A 117 -5.43 7.42 3.36
CA VAL A 117 -5.98 6.64 4.47
C VAL A 117 -7.28 5.96 4.02
N HIS A 118 -7.42 4.65 4.23
CA HIS A 118 -8.66 3.91 3.97
C HIS A 118 -9.44 3.60 5.24
N ASP A 119 -8.75 3.27 6.33
CA ASP A 119 -9.28 3.17 7.68
C ASP A 119 -8.14 3.26 8.69
N SER A 120 -8.39 2.92 9.96
CA SER A 120 -7.39 2.99 11.03
C SER A 120 -6.23 1.99 10.91
N THR A 121 -6.28 1.05 9.98
CA THR A 121 -5.29 -0.05 9.82
C THR A 121 -4.83 -0.25 8.39
N ARG A 122 -5.48 0.39 7.41
CA ARG A 122 -5.23 0.18 5.98
C ARG A 122 -5.11 1.49 5.22
N LEU A 123 -4.26 1.45 4.20
CA LEU A 123 -4.00 2.53 3.26
C LEU A 123 -4.52 2.14 1.88
N LYS A 124 -5.01 3.10 1.10
CA LYS A 124 -5.48 2.91 -0.28
C LYS A 124 -4.48 3.50 -1.27
N LEU A 125 -4.19 2.77 -2.34
CA LEU A 125 -3.29 3.21 -3.40
C LEU A 125 -4.11 3.77 -4.57
N ASN A 126 -4.07 5.09 -4.75
CA ASN A 126 -4.75 5.76 -5.85
C ASN A 126 -3.76 6.10 -6.98
N VAL A 127 -4.15 5.88 -8.23
CA VAL A 127 -3.31 6.14 -9.41
C VAL A 127 -4.06 7.04 -10.39
N ILE A 128 -3.35 8.00 -10.99
CA ILE A 128 -3.92 8.84 -12.05
C ILE A 128 -3.57 8.19 -13.39
N THR A 129 -4.53 7.94 -14.28
CA THR A 129 -4.23 7.43 -15.63
C THR A 129 -4.55 8.49 -16.68
N ASN A 130 -3.66 8.64 -17.67
CA ASN A 130 -3.80 9.64 -18.74
C ASN A 130 -4.87 9.27 -19.80
N LEU A 131 -5.48 8.09 -19.71
CA LEU A 131 -6.59 7.67 -20.57
C LEU A 131 -7.91 8.15 -19.95
N GLY A 132 -8.22 9.43 -20.16
CA GLY A 132 -9.54 10.01 -19.86
C GLY A 132 -9.72 10.67 -18.48
N GLN A 133 -8.66 11.10 -17.79
CA GLN A 133 -8.72 11.88 -16.53
C GLN A 133 -9.69 11.32 -15.48
N VAL A 134 -9.59 10.02 -15.19
CA VAL A 134 -10.28 9.41 -14.05
C VAL A 134 -9.22 8.90 -13.10
N PHE A 135 -9.27 9.32 -11.83
CA PHE A 135 -8.51 8.68 -10.75
C PHE A 135 -8.90 7.20 -10.74
N LYS A 136 -7.97 6.30 -11.10
CA LYS A 136 -8.24 4.87 -11.10
C LYS A 136 -7.43 4.22 -10.01
N ILE A 137 -8.12 3.46 -9.19
CA ILE A 137 -7.50 2.77 -8.07
C ILE A 137 -6.73 1.58 -8.63
N VAL A 138 -5.61 1.19 -8.00
CA VAL A 138 -4.99 -0.12 -8.29
C VAL A 138 -6.04 -1.15 -7.87
N SER A 139 -6.82 -1.67 -8.81
CA SER A 139 -8.05 -2.42 -8.49
C SER A 139 -8.46 -3.29 -9.67
N ASN A 140 -8.76 -2.70 -10.82
CA ASN A 140 -9.04 -3.43 -12.05
C ASN A 140 -8.86 -2.52 -13.28
N GLY A 141 -7.88 -2.81 -14.13
CA GLY A 141 -7.54 -2.00 -15.30
C GLY A 141 -6.03 -1.96 -15.56
N LEU A 142 -5.55 -0.87 -16.15
CA LEU A 142 -4.18 -0.71 -16.65
C LEU A 142 -3.09 -1.00 -15.60
N PHE A 143 -3.38 -0.87 -14.30
CA PHE A 143 -2.43 -1.09 -13.21
C PHE A 143 -2.93 -2.20 -12.26
N ALA A 144 -2.62 -3.46 -12.56
CA ALA A 144 -2.94 -4.64 -11.74
C ALA A 144 -1.75 -5.63 -11.62
N PHE A 145 -1.74 -6.51 -10.60
CA PHE A 145 -0.64 -7.46 -10.38
C PHE A 145 -0.45 -8.53 -11.45
N VAL A 146 -1.43 -8.68 -12.36
CA VAL A 146 -1.45 -9.67 -13.43
C VAL A 146 -0.71 -9.24 -14.71
N ILE A 147 -0.05 -8.08 -14.69
CA ILE A 147 0.69 -7.52 -15.84
C ILE A 147 2.18 -7.76 -15.68
N ASN A 148 2.90 -8.08 -16.76
CA ASN A 148 4.35 -8.31 -16.72
C ASN A 148 5.16 -7.03 -16.41
N ASN A 149 6.43 -7.21 -16.08
CA ASN A 149 7.39 -6.13 -15.86
C ASN A 149 6.88 -5.04 -14.92
N GLN A 150 6.32 -5.45 -13.79
CA GLN A 150 5.75 -4.52 -12.83
C GLN A 150 6.78 -4.07 -11.80
N LYS A 151 6.74 -2.78 -11.46
CA LYS A 151 7.42 -2.22 -10.29
C LYS A 151 6.49 -1.24 -9.59
N ILE A 152 6.41 -1.36 -8.26
CA ILE A 152 5.73 -0.41 -7.39
C ILE A 152 6.69 0.03 -6.31
N LEU A 153 6.73 1.32 -6.04
CA LEU A 153 7.45 1.90 -4.91
C LEU A 153 6.61 3.02 -4.32
N PHE A 154 6.44 3.04 -3.01
CA PHE A 154 5.87 4.20 -2.32
C PHE A 154 6.48 4.40 -0.95
N THR A 155 6.32 5.62 -0.44
CA THR A 155 6.65 6.01 0.93
C THR A 155 5.43 6.65 1.58
N VAL A 156 5.24 6.40 2.87
CA VAL A 156 4.11 6.89 3.66
C VAL A 156 4.59 7.44 4.99
N GLU A 157 3.91 8.46 5.48
CA GLU A 157 3.96 8.93 6.84
C GLU A 157 2.54 9.11 7.37
N VAL A 158 2.20 8.41 8.46
CA VAL A 158 0.89 8.53 9.11
C VAL A 158 1.02 8.82 10.60
N PRO A 159 0.15 9.67 11.18
CA PRO A 159 0.04 9.80 12.61
C PRO A 159 -0.53 8.50 13.19
N ILE A 160 0.03 8.06 14.31
CA ILE A 160 -0.42 6.87 15.05
C ILE A 160 -0.90 7.24 16.45
N LEU A 161 -1.79 6.40 17.01
CA LEU A 161 -2.29 6.51 18.38
C LEU A 161 -1.20 6.22 19.41
#